data_AF-A0A1M6BM05-F1
#
_entry.id   AF-A0A1M6BM05-F1
#
_cell.length_a   1.000
_cell.length_b   1.000
_cell.length_c   1.000
_cell.angle_alpha   90.00
_cell.angle_beta   90.00
_cell.angle_gamma   90.00
#
_symmetry.space_group_name_H-M   'P 1'
#
loop_
_entity.id
_entity.type
_entity.pdbx_description
1 polymer ?
#
loop_
_entity_poly.entity_id
_entity_poly.type
_entity_poly.pdbx_seq_one_letter_code
_entity_poly.pdbx_strand_id
1 'polypeptide(L)'
;MAAYHHQGEIDSDNFTAVYPAASGTKLDQCALCHCGGEYEKNGKTVTLGSCQWCHDSEHGYGYDESGNIWNTLNQYGKDYFTAGRNQAAVAAIEDDDSDGDNYTNLEEITAVSYPGNANDDPSKTPAAFRVYSMDQIEAMDQHTQFLLMNTSRSGDFYAEYTGVIMEDLLEDAGILDSATGITVFAPDGWSNYHPMEADGQENHYHVKGEYAEAQFQYDAEADEALNADGWCDYSAPSCKGRNHGDVIAVDGGLHMILAYQREGSYLDTGVLNNDNKLDGSGPFRVVPPQVTPCPPDQSSKSDVQDVVWPYDYDWDHNAGASSRSATIIRVEPLPDGITDIDILEAGWNYVDQGKIIIYGAIDGADSNGNGILDSEEGDSADPKKAQFRPMTGLDNMTAEVDAGELKKVEALYCDDPSLSQTNKPASMSYPYGAFKLEVHGLNAASADGDIVTLTLTFPDAVPTNAKFYKIVAGGWVSLPFDDNDGDETIVVTLQDGDPDTDADGTINGVIVDPGVLATPAASSGSRSSSDDGDSSSCFIKALLQ
;
A
#
# COMPACT_ATOMS: atom_id res chain seq x y z
N MET A 1 5.83 -1.34 -14.59
CA MET A 1 7.22 -1.67 -14.26
C MET A 1 7.19 -2.12 -12.82
N ALA A 2 7.75 -3.28 -12.49
CA ALA A 2 7.84 -3.74 -11.11
C ALA A 2 8.52 -2.66 -10.24
N ALA A 3 8.12 -2.55 -8.98
CA ALA A 3 8.61 -1.55 -8.03
C ALA A 3 10.16 -1.53 -7.89
N TYR A 4 10.83 -2.63 -8.27
CA TYR A 4 12.24 -2.88 -7.99
C TYR A 4 13.13 -3.07 -9.24
N HIS A 5 12.62 -2.80 -10.44
CA HIS A 5 13.44 -2.76 -11.66
C HIS A 5 14.09 -1.38 -11.83
N HIS A 6 15.18 -1.10 -11.12
CA HIS A 6 15.92 0.16 -11.28
C HIS A 6 17.44 -0.04 -11.47
N GLN A 7 18.04 0.81 -12.32
CA GLN A 7 19.48 0.91 -12.62
C GLN A 7 20.18 -0.34 -13.20
N GLY A 8 19.83 -0.76 -14.42
CA GLY A 8 20.66 -1.70 -15.17
C GLY A 8 20.78 -3.09 -14.52
N GLU A 9 19.80 -3.44 -13.70
CA GLU A 9 19.55 -4.78 -13.20
C GLU A 9 19.41 -5.73 -14.42
N ILE A 10 20.27 -6.75 -14.48
CA ILE A 10 20.30 -7.75 -15.57
C ILE A 10 20.01 -9.16 -15.06
N ASP A 11 19.97 -9.34 -13.74
CA ASP A 11 19.86 -10.65 -13.13
C ASP A 11 18.40 -11.13 -13.15
N SER A 12 17.42 -10.24 -13.03
CA SER A 12 16.01 -10.58 -13.21
C SER A 12 15.70 -10.95 -14.65
N ASP A 13 16.29 -10.27 -15.64
CA ASP A 13 16.18 -10.65 -17.06
C ASP A 13 16.80 -12.04 -17.31
N ASN A 14 17.94 -12.34 -16.69
CA ASN A 14 18.56 -13.67 -16.79
C ASN A 14 17.69 -14.75 -16.11
N PHE A 15 17.11 -14.43 -14.97
CA PHE A 15 16.27 -15.35 -14.19
C PHE A 15 14.94 -15.65 -14.89
N THR A 16 14.18 -14.60 -15.27
CA THR A 16 12.88 -14.73 -15.94
C THR A 16 13.00 -15.33 -17.36
N ALA A 17 14.16 -15.24 -18.01
CA ALA A 17 14.42 -15.97 -19.24
C ALA A 17 14.45 -17.50 -19.06
N VAL A 18 14.92 -17.97 -17.89
CA VAL A 18 14.92 -19.40 -17.52
C VAL A 18 13.58 -19.81 -16.92
N TYR A 19 12.99 -18.93 -16.11
CA TYR A 19 11.70 -19.12 -15.44
C TYR A 19 10.68 -18.05 -15.85
N PRO A 20 10.07 -18.12 -17.06
CA PRO A 20 9.12 -17.11 -17.52
C PRO A 20 7.88 -16.96 -16.63
N ALA A 21 7.52 -18.01 -15.89
CA ALA A 21 6.39 -17.99 -14.96
C ALA A 21 6.66 -17.17 -13.69
N ALA A 22 7.94 -16.86 -13.39
CA ALA A 22 8.30 -16.01 -12.26
C ALA A 22 8.24 -14.51 -12.60
N SER A 23 8.00 -14.14 -13.87
CA SER A 23 7.85 -12.73 -14.22
C SER A 23 6.61 -12.14 -13.56
N GLY A 24 6.79 -10.97 -12.93
CA GLY A 24 5.73 -10.32 -12.17
C GLY A 24 5.42 -10.97 -10.82
N THR A 25 6.23 -11.92 -10.35
CA THR A 25 6.14 -12.43 -8.97
C THR A 25 7.20 -11.80 -8.08
N LYS A 26 7.15 -12.07 -6.77
CA LYS A 26 8.17 -11.62 -5.82
C LYS A 26 9.60 -12.09 -6.14
N LEU A 27 9.80 -13.04 -7.05
CA LEU A 27 11.13 -13.46 -7.51
C LEU A 27 11.70 -12.57 -8.64
N ASP A 28 10.89 -11.73 -9.28
CA ASP A 28 11.29 -10.80 -10.35
C ASP A 28 11.80 -9.45 -9.77
N GLN A 29 12.75 -9.53 -8.84
CA GLN A 29 13.35 -8.35 -8.20
C GLN A 29 14.71 -8.62 -7.54
N CYS A 30 15.43 -7.55 -7.21
CA CYS A 30 16.75 -7.59 -6.56
C CYS A 30 16.79 -8.48 -5.30
N ALA A 31 15.71 -8.54 -4.51
CA ALA A 31 15.64 -9.35 -3.30
C ALA A 31 15.88 -10.85 -3.53
N LEU A 32 15.68 -11.35 -4.77
CA LEU A 32 16.03 -12.73 -5.14
C LEU A 32 17.52 -13.03 -4.87
N CYS A 33 18.41 -12.11 -5.22
CA CYS A 33 19.86 -12.28 -5.09
C CYS A 33 20.47 -11.47 -3.94
N HIS A 34 19.76 -10.48 -3.42
CA HIS A 34 20.28 -9.50 -2.47
C HIS A 34 19.57 -9.55 -1.12
N CYS A 35 20.34 -9.33 -0.04
CA CYS A 35 19.83 -9.23 1.33
C CYS A 35 20.07 -7.83 1.90
N GLY A 36 19.34 -7.52 2.97
CA GLY A 36 19.67 -6.41 3.87
C GLY A 36 20.98 -6.66 4.62
N GLY A 37 21.36 -5.69 5.46
CA GLY A 37 22.57 -5.81 6.27
C GLY A 37 22.51 -4.94 7.52
N GLU A 38 23.47 -5.17 8.39
CA GLU A 38 23.60 -4.45 9.66
C GLU A 38 25.00 -3.90 9.80
N TYR A 39 25.10 -2.70 10.36
CA TYR A 39 26.38 -2.10 10.74
C TYR A 39 26.25 -1.37 12.06
N GLU A 40 27.36 -1.24 12.79
CA GLU A 40 27.39 -0.43 13.99
C GLU A 40 27.72 1.03 13.68
N LYS A 41 26.90 1.94 14.19
CA LYS A 41 27.13 3.37 14.16
C LYS A 41 26.96 3.93 15.57
N ASN A 42 28.03 4.52 16.12
CA ASN A 42 28.02 5.12 17.46
C ASN A 42 27.53 4.18 18.59
N GLY A 43 27.86 2.88 18.50
CA GLY A 43 27.46 1.87 19.49
C GLY A 43 26.01 1.42 19.39
N LYS A 44 25.34 1.73 18.28
CA LYS A 44 24.00 1.26 17.93
C LYS A 44 24.06 0.43 16.65
N THR A 45 23.25 -0.62 16.58
CA THR A 45 23.06 -1.40 15.36
C THR A 45 22.09 -0.66 14.45
N VAL A 46 22.49 -0.42 13.21
CA VAL A 46 21.62 0.07 12.14
C VAL A 46 21.34 -1.09 11.20
N THR A 47 20.07 -1.41 11.02
CA THR A 47 19.61 -2.46 10.10
C THR A 47 19.00 -1.81 8.85
N LEU A 48 19.42 -2.25 7.67
CA LEU A 48 18.97 -1.74 6.38
C LEU A 48 18.32 -2.85 5.55
N GLY A 49 17.26 -2.51 4.81
CA GLY A 49 16.68 -3.39 3.80
C GLY A 49 17.65 -3.66 2.63
N SER A 50 17.32 -4.59 1.74
CA SER A 50 18.21 -5.00 0.63
C SER A 50 18.58 -3.85 -0.30
N CYS A 51 17.62 -3.00 -0.67
CA CYS A 51 17.87 -1.82 -1.51
C CYS A 51 18.75 -0.80 -0.79
N GLN A 52 18.43 -0.46 0.46
CA GLN A 52 19.20 0.49 1.26
C GLN A 52 20.63 -0.01 1.50
N TRP A 53 20.80 -1.30 1.81
CA TRP A 53 22.10 -1.93 2.00
C TRP A 53 22.91 -1.94 0.70
N CYS A 54 22.27 -2.27 -0.44
CA CYS A 54 22.93 -2.20 -1.74
C CYS A 54 23.44 -0.79 -2.05
N HIS A 55 22.64 0.22 -1.75
CA HIS A 55 22.95 1.62 -2.02
C HIS A 55 23.75 2.34 -0.92
N ASP A 56 24.08 1.67 0.17
CA ASP A 56 24.99 2.19 1.20
C ASP A 56 26.44 2.13 0.67
N SER A 57 27.00 3.31 0.37
CA SER A 57 28.37 3.43 -0.18
C SER A 57 29.48 3.10 0.81
N GLU A 58 29.19 3.06 2.11
CA GLU A 58 30.19 2.81 3.15
C GLU A 58 30.28 1.32 3.49
N HIS A 59 29.15 0.61 3.51
CA HIS A 59 29.03 -0.75 4.01
C HIS A 59 28.61 -1.77 2.94
N GLY A 60 27.93 -1.33 1.88
CA GLY A 60 27.39 -2.17 0.81
C GLY A 60 28.13 -2.03 -0.52
N TYR A 61 27.39 -1.72 -1.59
CA TYR A 61 27.92 -1.50 -2.93
C TYR A 61 27.97 0.00 -3.31
N GLY A 62 26.99 0.78 -2.86
CA GLY A 62 26.89 2.21 -3.13
C GLY A 62 26.34 2.54 -4.52
N TYR A 63 25.70 3.72 -4.64
CA TYR A 63 25.23 4.26 -5.93
C TYR A 63 26.34 4.51 -6.96
N ASP A 64 27.58 4.67 -6.51
CA ASP A 64 28.74 4.92 -7.36
C ASP A 64 29.55 3.65 -7.66
N GLU A 65 28.99 2.48 -7.32
CA GLU A 65 29.61 1.17 -7.51
C GLU A 65 30.98 1.02 -6.81
N SER A 66 31.27 1.87 -5.82
CA SER A 66 32.58 1.93 -5.16
C SER A 66 32.80 0.83 -4.12
N GLY A 67 31.71 0.24 -3.62
CA GLY A 67 31.69 -0.83 -2.63
C GLY A 67 31.84 -2.22 -3.24
N ASN A 68 31.48 -3.25 -2.48
CA ASN A 68 31.59 -4.65 -2.91
C ASN A 68 30.21 -5.31 -2.96
N ILE A 69 29.71 -5.56 -4.17
CA ILE A 69 28.40 -6.18 -4.39
C ILE A 69 28.26 -7.51 -3.64
N TRP A 70 29.35 -8.27 -3.44
CA TRP A 70 29.35 -9.52 -2.68
C TRP A 70 28.82 -9.39 -1.25
N ASN A 71 28.99 -8.22 -0.62
CA ASN A 71 28.49 -7.95 0.73
C ASN A 71 26.97 -7.76 0.78
N THR A 72 26.34 -7.57 -0.38
CA THR A 72 24.91 -7.32 -0.52
C THR A 72 24.15 -8.56 -0.97
N LEU A 73 24.86 -9.63 -1.35
CA LEU A 73 24.27 -10.86 -1.86
C LEU A 73 23.84 -11.78 -0.72
N ASN A 74 22.63 -12.33 -0.84
CA ASN A 74 22.22 -13.52 -0.08
C ASN A 74 22.98 -14.76 -0.59
N GLN A 75 22.76 -15.94 -0.01
CA GLN A 75 23.54 -17.12 -0.39
C GLN A 75 23.23 -17.60 -1.82
N TYR A 76 21.96 -17.58 -2.25
CA TYR A 76 21.57 -17.83 -3.64
C TYR A 76 22.29 -16.91 -4.63
N GLY A 77 22.31 -15.60 -4.34
CA GLY A 77 23.02 -14.62 -5.14
C GLY A 77 24.52 -14.89 -5.23
N LYS A 78 25.15 -15.37 -4.16
CA LYS A 78 26.58 -15.78 -4.16
C LYS A 78 26.82 -17.03 -5.01
N ASP A 79 25.91 -18.00 -4.97
CA ASP A 79 26.01 -19.23 -5.75
C ASP A 79 25.80 -18.95 -7.23
N TYR A 80 24.78 -18.16 -7.59
CA TYR A 80 24.54 -17.65 -8.93
C TYR A 80 25.73 -16.82 -9.46
N PHE A 81 26.28 -15.92 -8.63
CA PHE A 81 27.47 -15.13 -8.99
C PHE A 81 28.68 -16.04 -9.27
N THR A 82 28.90 -17.04 -8.42
CA THR A 82 30.02 -17.99 -8.53
C THR A 82 29.88 -18.91 -9.74
N ALA A 83 28.65 -19.30 -10.08
CA ALA A 83 28.31 -20.09 -11.26
C ALA A 83 28.41 -19.30 -12.58
N GLY A 84 28.68 -17.99 -12.52
CA GLY A 84 29.03 -17.16 -13.67
C GLY A 84 28.00 -16.11 -14.05
N ARG A 85 26.98 -15.86 -13.19
CA ARG A 85 26.02 -14.74 -13.29
C ARG A 85 25.42 -14.58 -14.68
N ASN A 86 24.78 -15.63 -15.18
CA ASN A 86 24.12 -15.68 -16.49
C ASN A 86 23.01 -16.75 -16.49
N GLN A 87 22.20 -16.83 -17.55
CA GLN A 87 21.10 -17.80 -17.66
C GLN A 87 21.52 -19.27 -17.40
N ALA A 88 22.72 -19.68 -17.82
CA ALA A 88 23.21 -21.04 -17.56
C ALA A 88 23.61 -21.24 -16.08
N ALA A 89 23.98 -20.17 -15.37
CA ALA A 89 24.25 -20.20 -13.94
C ALA A 89 22.99 -20.45 -13.12
N VAL A 90 21.85 -19.86 -13.52
CA VAL A 90 20.53 -20.10 -12.89
C VAL A 90 20.21 -21.60 -12.93
N ALA A 91 20.34 -22.23 -14.09
CA ALA A 91 20.09 -23.67 -14.23
C ALA A 91 21.15 -24.55 -13.52
N ALA A 92 22.38 -24.04 -13.36
CA ALA A 92 23.47 -24.81 -12.76
C ALA A 92 23.34 -25.00 -11.24
N ILE A 93 22.56 -24.14 -10.57
CA ILE A 93 22.37 -24.15 -9.11
C ILE A 93 20.98 -24.69 -8.70
N GLU A 94 20.20 -25.24 -9.62
CA GLU A 94 18.81 -25.72 -9.36
C GLU A 94 18.73 -26.80 -8.25
N ASP A 95 19.75 -27.66 -8.18
CA ASP A 95 19.84 -28.76 -7.21
C ASP A 95 20.55 -28.33 -5.91
N ASP A 96 21.07 -27.10 -5.83
CA ASP A 96 21.67 -26.57 -4.62
C ASP A 96 20.58 -26.15 -3.63
N ASP A 97 20.86 -26.29 -2.34
CA ASP A 97 20.10 -25.73 -1.22
C ASP A 97 20.91 -24.54 -0.73
N SER A 98 20.62 -23.37 -1.28
CA SER A 98 21.48 -22.20 -1.11
C SER A 98 21.39 -21.63 0.30
N ASP A 99 20.24 -21.64 0.97
CA ASP A 99 20.09 -21.06 2.31
C ASP A 99 20.09 -22.08 3.47
N GLY A 100 20.10 -23.38 3.16
CA GLY A 100 20.26 -24.47 4.12
C GLY A 100 18.97 -24.91 4.81
N ASP A 101 17.81 -24.61 4.23
CA ASP A 101 16.49 -24.93 4.79
C ASP A 101 15.99 -26.34 4.43
N ASN A 102 16.77 -27.09 3.64
CA ASN A 102 16.51 -28.44 3.09
C ASN A 102 15.57 -28.50 1.87
N TYR A 103 15.29 -27.37 1.24
CA TYR A 103 14.67 -27.30 -0.09
C TYR A 103 15.73 -26.95 -1.13
N THR A 104 15.59 -27.46 -2.34
CA THR A 104 16.47 -27.01 -3.42
C THR A 104 15.97 -25.71 -4.02
N ASN A 105 16.87 -24.94 -4.62
CA ASN A 105 16.55 -23.71 -5.31
C ASN A 105 15.39 -23.89 -6.32
N LEU A 106 15.36 -25.01 -7.06
CA LEU A 106 14.26 -25.33 -7.98
C LEU A 106 12.91 -25.55 -7.27
N GLU A 107 12.91 -26.23 -6.12
CA GLU A 107 11.70 -26.45 -5.33
C GLU A 107 11.11 -25.13 -4.86
N GLU A 108 11.97 -24.23 -4.37
CA GLU A 108 11.59 -22.89 -3.92
C GLU A 108 11.11 -22.00 -5.07
N ILE A 109 11.86 -21.93 -6.17
CA ILE A 109 11.46 -21.15 -7.35
C ILE A 109 10.09 -21.63 -7.88
N THR A 110 9.84 -22.94 -7.87
CA THR A 110 8.55 -23.52 -8.28
C THR A 110 7.43 -23.16 -7.30
N ALA A 111 7.74 -23.02 -6.01
CA ALA A 111 6.83 -22.57 -4.97
C ALA A 111 6.67 -21.04 -4.89
N VAL A 112 7.43 -20.29 -5.70
CA VAL A 112 7.52 -18.82 -5.63
C VAL A 112 8.06 -18.37 -4.25
N SER A 113 9.07 -19.08 -3.77
CA SER A 113 9.81 -18.86 -2.52
C SER A 113 11.23 -18.37 -2.81
N TYR A 114 11.83 -17.60 -1.89
CA TYR A 114 13.18 -17.04 -2.07
C TYR A 114 14.29 -18.04 -1.73
N PRO A 115 15.04 -18.57 -2.72
CA PRO A 115 16.09 -19.57 -2.49
C PRO A 115 17.32 -19.11 -1.69
N GLY A 116 17.35 -17.84 -1.31
CA GLY A 116 18.41 -17.26 -0.48
C GLY A 116 17.94 -16.89 0.92
N ASN A 117 16.73 -17.31 1.33
CA ASN A 117 16.09 -16.93 2.58
C ASN A 117 15.30 -18.11 3.20
N ALA A 118 15.93 -18.79 4.15
CA ALA A 118 15.38 -19.94 4.88
C ALA A 118 14.08 -19.65 5.68
N ASN A 119 13.66 -18.38 5.77
CA ASN A 119 12.36 -18.01 6.36
C ASN A 119 11.23 -17.91 5.32
N ASP A 120 11.52 -18.09 4.03
CA ASP A 120 10.58 -18.04 2.92
C ASP A 120 10.60 -19.34 2.11
N ASP A 121 10.35 -20.46 2.79
CA ASP A 121 10.42 -21.80 2.22
C ASP A 121 9.05 -22.34 1.75
N PRO A 122 8.97 -23.45 0.97
CA PRO A 122 7.73 -24.01 0.45
C PRO A 122 6.75 -24.55 1.51
N SER A 123 7.16 -24.63 2.79
CA SER A 123 6.28 -24.97 3.91
C SER A 123 5.60 -23.76 4.54
N LYS A 124 6.05 -22.54 4.22
CA LYS A 124 5.48 -21.29 4.73
C LYS A 124 4.18 -20.94 4.04
N THR A 125 3.34 -20.21 4.74
CA THR A 125 2.12 -19.61 4.18
C THR A 125 2.33 -18.10 4.03
N PRO A 126 1.96 -17.47 2.90
CA PRO A 126 1.98 -16.02 2.79
C PRO A 126 1.15 -15.36 3.88
N ALA A 127 1.60 -14.20 4.36
CA ALA A 127 0.88 -13.47 5.40
C ALA A 127 -0.51 -13.05 4.93
N ALA A 128 -1.44 -12.96 5.89
CA ALA A 128 -2.69 -12.27 5.67
C ALA A 128 -2.43 -10.79 5.41
N PHE A 129 -3.29 -10.17 4.61
CA PHE A 129 -3.18 -8.78 4.24
C PHE A 129 -4.56 -8.13 4.08
N ARG A 130 -4.56 -6.80 4.18
CA ARG A 130 -5.70 -5.95 3.91
C ARG A 130 -5.27 -4.80 3.02
N VAL A 131 -6.07 -4.50 2.00
CA VAL A 131 -5.82 -3.38 1.08
C VAL A 131 -6.82 -2.28 1.40
N TYR A 132 -6.30 -1.07 1.58
CA TYR A 132 -7.09 0.14 1.77
C TYR A 132 -6.98 1.03 0.54
N SER A 133 -8.10 1.57 0.12
CA SER A 133 -8.18 2.60 -0.92
C SER A 133 -8.12 4.01 -0.34
N MET A 134 -7.80 5.01 -1.16
CA MET A 134 -7.86 6.42 -0.76
C MET A 134 -9.23 6.77 -0.20
N ASP A 135 -10.31 6.38 -0.89
CA ASP A 135 -11.67 6.68 -0.45
C ASP A 135 -12.00 6.05 0.91
N GLN A 136 -11.48 4.85 1.20
CA GLN A 136 -11.62 4.21 2.51
C GLN A 136 -10.83 4.97 3.58
N ILE A 137 -9.58 5.35 3.30
CA ILE A 137 -8.76 6.15 4.22
C ILE A 137 -9.40 7.52 4.50
N GLU A 138 -10.00 8.17 3.51
CA GLU A 138 -10.72 9.44 3.68
C GLU A 138 -12.01 9.30 4.49
N ALA A 139 -12.65 8.13 4.42
CA ALA A 139 -13.88 7.85 5.15
C ALA A 139 -13.64 7.45 6.62
N MET A 140 -12.41 7.10 6.99
CA MET A 140 -12.02 6.86 8.39
C MET A 140 -11.99 8.15 9.21
N ASP A 141 -11.88 8.03 10.53
CA ASP A 141 -11.74 9.17 11.42
C ASP A 141 -10.45 9.95 11.11
N GLN A 142 -10.62 11.22 10.73
CA GLN A 142 -9.54 12.07 10.26
C GLN A 142 -8.83 12.79 11.41
N HIS A 143 -7.51 12.88 11.30
CA HIS A 143 -6.63 13.61 12.19
C HIS A 143 -5.80 14.63 11.41
N THR A 144 -5.81 15.89 11.87
CA THR A 144 -5.05 16.99 11.29
C THR A 144 -4.07 17.52 12.31
N GLN A 145 -2.78 17.55 11.96
CA GLN A 145 -1.72 18.05 12.84
C GLN A 145 -0.75 18.97 12.12
N PHE A 146 -0.45 20.10 12.75
CA PHE A 146 0.63 21.01 12.39
C PHE A 146 1.87 20.65 13.20
N LEU A 147 3.03 20.56 12.56
CA LEU A 147 4.28 20.20 13.25
C LEU A 147 5.51 20.70 12.48
N LEU A 148 6.64 20.71 13.20
CA LEU A 148 7.96 20.87 12.61
C LEU A 148 8.42 19.54 12.01
N MET A 149 9.01 19.63 10.81
CA MET A 149 9.69 18.54 10.13
C MET A 149 11.18 18.87 10.06
N ASN A 150 11.96 18.30 10.99
CA ASN A 150 13.41 18.45 11.05
C ASN A 150 14.10 17.45 10.12
N THR A 151 15.04 17.94 9.31
CA THR A 151 15.80 17.15 8.35
C THR A 151 17.29 17.24 8.69
N SER A 152 18.01 16.12 8.66
CA SER A 152 19.45 16.19 9.02
C SER A 152 20.33 16.81 7.92
N ARG A 153 19.89 16.84 6.65
CA ARG A 153 20.74 17.17 5.48
C ARG A 153 20.14 18.20 4.53
N SER A 154 18.87 18.58 4.71
CA SER A 154 18.15 19.54 3.87
C SER A 154 17.72 20.72 4.74
N GLY A 155 16.85 21.60 4.22
CA GLY A 155 16.17 22.60 5.07
C GLY A 155 14.99 21.97 5.81
N ASP A 156 14.79 22.41 7.05
CA ASP A 156 13.65 22.11 7.88
C ASP A 156 12.41 22.87 7.40
N PHE A 157 11.23 22.43 7.82
CA PHE A 157 10.01 23.14 7.46
C PHE A 157 8.88 22.82 8.42
N TYR A 158 7.95 23.76 8.54
CA TYR A 158 6.66 23.49 9.17
C TYR A 158 5.63 23.06 8.13
N ALA A 159 4.74 22.16 8.52
CA ALA A 159 3.62 21.73 7.68
C ALA A 159 2.44 21.27 8.52
N GLU A 160 1.25 21.41 7.96
CA GLU A 160 0.03 20.77 8.41
C GLU A 160 -0.27 19.56 7.52
N TYR A 161 -0.44 18.40 8.13
CA TYR A 161 -0.81 17.16 7.47
C TYR A 161 -2.20 16.71 7.93
N THR A 162 -2.96 16.11 7.03
CA THR A 162 -4.24 15.44 7.34
C THR A 162 -4.20 13.99 6.85
N GLY A 163 -4.69 13.09 7.69
CA GLY A 163 -4.69 11.65 7.46
C GLY A 163 -5.39 10.89 8.56
N VAL A 164 -5.11 9.60 8.67
CA VAL A 164 -5.61 8.73 9.74
C VAL A 164 -4.52 8.46 10.77
N ILE A 165 -4.90 8.28 12.03
CA ILE A 165 -3.97 7.83 13.08
C ILE A 165 -3.52 6.40 12.73
N MET A 166 -2.22 6.16 12.79
CA MET A 166 -1.64 4.86 12.40
C MET A 166 -2.11 3.74 13.33
N GLU A 167 -2.26 4.02 14.63
CA GLU A 167 -2.82 3.07 15.61
C GLU A 167 -4.22 2.60 15.20
N ASP A 168 -5.15 3.54 14.93
CA ASP A 168 -6.52 3.23 14.52
C ASP A 168 -6.58 2.44 13.21
N LEU A 169 -5.70 2.78 12.24
CA LEU A 169 -5.60 2.04 10.97
C LEU A 169 -5.13 0.59 11.18
N LEU A 170 -4.17 0.36 12.07
CA LEU A 170 -3.69 -0.99 12.38
C LEU A 170 -4.72 -1.79 13.19
N GLU A 171 -5.44 -1.16 14.11
CA GLU A 171 -6.56 -1.77 14.83
C GLU A 171 -7.66 -2.20 13.86
N ASP A 172 -8.04 -1.32 12.93
CA ASP A 172 -9.00 -1.65 11.87
C ASP A 172 -8.47 -2.78 10.97
N ALA A 173 -7.17 -2.83 10.68
CA ALA A 173 -6.55 -3.92 9.91
C ALA A 173 -6.49 -5.26 10.67
N GLY A 174 -6.89 -5.30 11.95
CA GLY A 174 -6.88 -6.50 12.77
C GLY A 174 -5.51 -6.85 13.33
N ILE A 175 -4.69 -5.87 13.70
CA ILE A 175 -3.37 -6.11 14.30
C ILE A 175 -3.42 -7.10 15.49
N LEU A 176 -2.44 -8.01 15.54
CA LEU A 176 -2.31 -8.98 16.63
C LEU A 176 -1.51 -8.39 17.82
N ASP A 177 -1.82 -8.85 19.02
CA ASP A 177 -1.09 -8.52 20.25
C ASP A 177 0.41 -8.90 20.21
N SER A 178 0.80 -9.80 19.31
CA SER A 178 2.20 -10.20 19.11
C SER A 178 3.01 -9.17 18.32
N ALA A 179 2.37 -8.18 17.71
CA ALA A 179 3.03 -7.15 16.93
C ALA A 179 3.90 -6.25 17.83
N THR A 180 5.15 -6.03 17.42
CA THR A 180 6.13 -5.19 18.14
C THR A 180 6.49 -3.92 17.38
N GLY A 181 6.09 -3.79 16.11
CA GLY A 181 6.29 -2.61 15.30
C GLY A 181 5.78 -2.77 13.89
N ILE A 182 6.08 -1.80 13.03
CA ILE A 182 5.80 -1.84 11.61
C ILE A 182 7.04 -1.46 10.80
N THR A 183 7.17 -2.03 9.61
CA THR A 183 8.10 -1.56 8.59
C THR A 183 7.29 -0.98 7.43
N VAL A 184 7.53 0.29 7.11
CA VAL A 184 6.81 1.02 6.05
C VAL A 184 7.71 1.12 4.84
N PHE A 185 7.21 0.71 3.67
CA PHE A 185 7.95 0.73 2.42
C PHE A 185 7.37 1.76 1.45
N ALA A 186 8.29 2.48 0.81
CA ALA A 186 8.05 3.26 -0.39
C ALA A 186 8.27 2.38 -1.64
N PRO A 187 7.65 2.71 -2.78
CA PRO A 187 7.74 1.92 -4.01
C PRO A 187 9.13 1.95 -4.66
N ASP A 188 10.04 2.82 -4.23
CA ASP A 188 11.45 2.84 -4.66
C ASP A 188 12.34 1.89 -3.81
N GLY A 189 11.74 1.14 -2.89
CA GLY A 189 12.43 0.20 -2.01
C GLY A 189 13.05 0.82 -0.77
N TRP A 190 12.83 2.12 -0.53
CA TRP A 190 13.14 2.72 0.77
C TRP A 190 12.20 2.20 1.85
N SER A 191 12.70 1.96 3.07
CA SER A 191 11.85 1.61 4.20
C SER A 191 12.30 2.24 5.52
N ASN A 192 11.35 2.37 6.44
CA ASN A 192 11.60 2.79 7.81
C ASN A 192 10.89 1.84 8.78
N TYR A 193 11.57 1.49 9.87
CA TYR A 193 10.98 0.74 10.97
C TYR A 193 10.47 1.70 12.05
N HIS A 194 9.31 1.37 12.63
CA HIS A 194 8.68 2.07 13.71
C HIS A 194 8.25 1.08 14.79
N PRO A 195 8.73 1.18 16.05
CA PRO A 195 8.25 0.29 17.10
C PRO A 195 6.79 0.59 17.45
N MET A 196 6.07 -0.40 17.96
CA MET A 196 4.68 -0.21 18.37
C MET A 196 4.58 0.73 19.56
N GLU A 197 5.47 0.53 20.54
CA GLU A 197 5.52 1.25 21.80
C GLU A 197 6.79 2.11 21.89
N ALA A 198 6.75 3.16 22.72
CA ALA A 198 7.93 3.95 23.02
C ALA A 198 8.99 3.10 23.76
N ASP A 199 10.18 2.98 23.18
CA ASP A 199 11.28 2.16 23.72
C ASP A 199 12.46 3.01 24.24
N GLY A 200 12.36 4.33 24.13
CA GLY A 200 13.40 5.28 24.54
C GLY A 200 14.65 5.27 23.68
N GLN A 201 14.63 4.55 22.54
CA GLN A 201 15.70 4.62 21.56
C GLN A 201 15.55 5.90 20.74
N GLU A 202 16.69 6.56 20.51
CA GLU A 202 16.74 7.76 19.70
C GLU A 202 16.37 7.44 18.25
N ASN A 203 15.60 8.31 17.59
CA ASN A 203 15.08 8.12 16.24
C ASN A 203 14.16 6.89 16.06
N HIS A 204 13.67 6.31 17.15
CA HIS A 204 12.57 5.34 17.13
C HIS A 204 11.25 6.06 17.40
N TYR A 205 10.46 6.20 16.35
CA TYR A 205 9.16 6.87 16.39
C TYR A 205 8.09 5.80 16.59
N HIS A 206 7.44 5.82 17.75
CA HIS A 206 6.47 4.80 18.15
C HIS A 206 5.12 4.98 17.45
N VAL A 207 4.42 3.89 17.20
CA VAL A 207 3.12 3.92 16.53
C VAL A 207 1.99 4.34 17.48
N LYS A 208 1.97 3.78 18.69
CA LYS A 208 0.84 3.91 19.63
C LYS A 208 0.97 5.09 20.58
N GLY A 209 -0.14 5.79 20.78
CA GLY A 209 -0.27 6.87 21.74
C GLY A 209 0.28 8.24 21.28
N GLU A 210 0.19 9.18 22.21
CA GLU A 210 0.46 10.60 21.95
C GLU A 210 1.96 10.97 22.09
N TYR A 211 2.38 11.88 21.23
CA TYR A 211 3.67 12.56 21.30
C TYR A 211 3.60 13.84 22.14
N ALA A 212 4.75 14.28 22.63
CA ALA A 212 4.84 15.51 23.42
C ALA A 212 4.45 16.75 22.61
N GLU A 213 3.69 17.66 23.23
CA GLU A 213 3.32 18.94 22.63
C GLU A 213 4.57 19.79 22.31
N ALA A 214 4.64 20.27 21.07
CA ALA A 214 5.74 21.10 20.59
C ALA A 214 5.40 22.61 20.66
N GLN A 215 6.43 23.45 20.51
CA GLN A 215 6.28 24.90 20.36
C GLN A 215 6.69 25.32 18.96
N PHE A 216 6.01 26.32 18.41
CA PHE A 216 6.41 26.96 17.17
C PHE A 216 7.68 27.77 17.41
N GLN A 217 8.77 27.34 16.79
CA GLN A 217 10.07 27.99 16.86
C GLN A 217 10.25 28.87 15.63
N TYR A 218 10.60 30.14 15.83
CA TYR A 218 10.87 31.07 14.74
C TYR A 218 12.04 31.96 15.13
N ASP A 219 13.01 32.07 14.23
CA ASP A 219 14.06 33.08 14.28
C ASP A 219 14.24 33.67 12.88
N ALA A 220 14.46 34.99 12.82
CA ALA A 220 14.64 35.68 11.56
C ALA A 220 15.94 35.29 10.85
N GLU A 221 16.95 34.73 11.54
CA GLU A 221 18.17 34.16 10.95
C GLU A 221 17.89 32.81 10.26
N ALA A 222 17.00 32.00 10.84
CA ALA A 222 16.64 30.68 10.32
C ALA A 222 15.76 30.72 9.06
N ASP A 223 15.01 31.81 8.87
CA ASP A 223 14.02 31.97 7.80
C ASP A 223 14.67 32.03 6.41
N GLU A 224 14.44 30.98 5.61
CA GLU A 224 14.94 30.85 4.23
C GLU A 224 14.45 31.97 3.29
N ALA A 225 13.29 32.58 3.59
CA ALA A 225 12.78 33.69 2.81
C ALA A 225 13.52 35.02 3.10
N LEU A 226 14.20 35.11 4.24
CA LEU A 226 14.93 36.30 4.67
C LEU A 226 16.45 36.17 4.48
N ASN A 227 16.99 34.95 4.56
CA ASN A 227 18.44 34.71 4.47
C ASN A 227 18.75 33.58 3.49
N ALA A 228 19.79 33.80 2.68
CA ALA A 228 20.26 32.80 1.72
C ALA A 228 20.82 31.53 2.40
N ASP A 229 21.34 31.67 3.63
CA ASP A 229 21.84 30.58 4.46
C ASP A 229 20.82 30.17 5.56
N GLY A 230 19.56 30.62 5.44
CA GLY A 230 18.46 30.14 6.27
C GLY A 230 18.27 28.63 6.09
N TRP A 231 17.63 28.00 7.07
CA TRP A 231 17.50 26.53 7.12
C TRP A 231 16.09 26.06 7.48
N CYS A 232 15.14 26.96 7.69
CA CYS A 232 13.76 26.60 7.95
C CYS A 232 12.80 27.36 7.02
N ASP A 233 11.97 26.60 6.33
CA ASP A 233 10.87 27.11 5.50
C ASP A 233 9.62 27.37 6.36
N TYR A 234 9.29 28.66 6.51
CA TYR A 234 8.09 29.14 7.19
C TYR A 234 6.97 29.56 6.23
N SER A 235 7.08 29.26 4.94
CA SER A 235 6.16 29.73 3.90
C SER A 235 4.80 29.03 3.90
N ALA A 236 4.67 27.90 4.62
CA ALA A 236 3.44 27.15 4.72
C ALA A 236 2.27 28.04 5.21
N PRO A 237 1.08 27.98 4.56
CA PRO A 237 -0.10 28.73 4.98
C PRO A 237 -0.44 28.56 6.47
N SER A 238 -0.27 27.34 7.00
CA SER A 238 -0.48 26.97 8.40
C SER A 238 0.45 27.67 9.41
N CYS A 239 1.57 28.25 8.96
CA CYS A 239 2.45 29.08 9.80
C CYS A 239 1.88 30.47 10.08
N LYS A 240 0.93 30.95 9.27
CA LYS A 240 0.50 32.34 9.30
C LYS A 240 -0.15 32.71 10.63
N GLY A 241 0.42 33.74 11.28
CA GLY A 241 -0.12 34.30 12.52
C GLY A 241 0.41 33.64 13.79
N ARG A 242 1.28 32.64 13.68
CA ARG A 242 2.03 32.06 14.80
C ARG A 242 3.24 32.93 15.15
N ASN A 243 3.61 32.91 16.42
CA ASN A 243 4.77 33.61 16.98
C ASN A 243 5.70 32.61 17.64
N HIS A 244 6.99 32.92 17.68
CA HIS A 244 7.97 32.10 18.41
C HIS A 244 7.53 31.85 19.85
N GLY A 245 7.53 30.57 20.25
CA GLY A 245 7.10 30.09 21.56
C GLY A 245 5.61 29.80 21.68
N ASP A 246 4.81 30.05 20.63
CA ASP A 246 3.40 29.65 20.63
C ASP A 246 3.30 28.12 20.72
N VAL A 247 2.38 27.64 21.56
CA VAL A 247 2.08 26.21 21.66
C VAL A 247 1.50 25.71 20.32
N ILE A 248 1.99 24.57 19.85
CA ILE A 248 1.37 23.83 18.76
C ILE A 248 0.29 22.93 19.35
N ALA A 249 -0.91 23.48 19.47
CA ALA A 249 -2.07 22.73 19.95
C ALA A 249 -2.66 21.89 18.81
N VAL A 250 -2.74 20.58 19.02
CA VAL A 250 -3.39 19.61 18.12
C VAL A 250 -4.51 18.94 18.90
N ASP A 251 -5.72 18.91 18.33
CA ASP A 251 -6.86 18.26 18.97
C ASP A 251 -6.65 16.75 19.03
N GLY A 252 -6.81 16.15 20.21
CA GLY A 252 -6.46 14.75 20.44
C GLY A 252 -4.95 14.46 20.58
N GLY A 253 -4.09 15.48 20.62
CA GLY A 253 -2.63 15.30 20.74
C GLY A 253 -1.94 15.02 19.40
N LEU A 254 -0.61 14.96 19.40
CA LEU A 254 0.18 14.61 18.22
C LEU A 254 0.29 13.08 18.11
N HIS A 255 0.08 12.53 16.91
CA HIS A 255 0.15 11.09 16.65
C HIS A 255 1.01 10.78 15.43
N MET A 256 1.49 9.54 15.32
CA MET A 256 1.94 9.03 14.04
C MET A 256 0.72 8.89 13.12
N ILE A 257 0.74 9.54 11.96
CA ILE A 257 -0.36 9.47 11.00
C ILE A 257 0.10 8.92 9.64
N LEU A 258 -0.84 8.27 8.94
CA LEU A 258 -0.77 8.05 7.50
C LEU A 258 -1.47 9.23 6.80
N ALA A 259 -0.68 10.23 6.42
CA ALA A 259 -1.18 11.45 5.78
C ALA A 259 -1.46 11.23 4.28
N TYR A 260 -2.54 11.82 3.79
CA TYR A 260 -2.84 11.93 2.35
C TYR A 260 -2.98 13.38 1.87
N GLN A 261 -3.01 14.35 2.79
CA GLN A 261 -3.00 15.78 2.49
C GLN A 261 -1.87 16.53 3.22
N ARG A 262 -1.38 17.60 2.57
CA ARG A 262 -0.51 18.63 3.15
C ARG A 262 -1.09 20.00 2.81
N GLU A 263 -1.25 20.85 3.82
CA GLU A 263 -1.85 22.20 3.69
C GLU A 263 -3.23 22.16 2.99
N GLY A 264 -4.05 21.17 3.34
CA GLY A 264 -5.41 20.96 2.79
C GLY A 264 -5.47 20.52 1.32
N SER A 265 -4.34 20.21 0.69
CA SER A 265 -4.27 19.67 -0.67
C SER A 265 -3.71 18.25 -0.65
N TYR A 266 -4.12 17.40 -1.58
CA TYR A 266 -3.54 16.06 -1.72
C TYR A 266 -2.02 16.14 -1.88
N LEU A 267 -1.32 15.16 -1.32
CA LEU A 267 0.11 15.01 -1.51
C LEU A 267 0.43 14.82 -3.00
N ASP A 268 1.48 15.49 -3.48
CA ASP A 268 1.96 15.31 -4.85
C ASP A 268 2.31 13.83 -5.09
N THR A 269 1.69 13.23 -6.11
CA THR A 269 1.87 11.82 -6.45
C THR A 269 3.35 11.46 -6.61
N GLY A 270 3.75 10.33 -6.01
CA GLY A 270 5.09 9.78 -6.16
C GLY A 270 5.41 9.44 -7.61
N VAL A 271 6.59 9.83 -8.10
CA VAL A 271 7.10 9.46 -9.43
C VAL A 271 8.60 9.20 -9.36
N LEU A 272 9.13 8.40 -10.29
CA LEU A 272 10.57 8.35 -10.53
C LEU A 272 10.97 9.51 -11.44
N ASN A 273 11.87 10.35 -10.94
CA ASN A 273 12.44 11.42 -11.76
C ASN A 273 13.50 10.89 -12.74
N ASN A 274 14.07 11.77 -13.57
CA ASN A 274 15.07 11.41 -14.58
C ASN A 274 16.37 10.80 -14.01
N ASP A 275 16.62 10.96 -12.71
CA ASP A 275 17.76 10.38 -12.00
C ASP A 275 17.39 9.05 -11.31
N ASN A 276 16.21 8.49 -11.61
CA ASN A 276 15.62 7.31 -10.96
C ASN A 276 15.52 7.46 -9.43
N LYS A 277 15.15 8.66 -8.96
CA LYS A 277 14.86 8.90 -7.53
C LYS A 277 13.39 9.21 -7.35
N LEU A 278 12.84 8.78 -6.23
CA LEU A 278 11.50 9.15 -5.81
C LEU A 278 11.38 10.68 -5.66
N ASP A 279 10.44 11.24 -6.40
CA ASP A 279 9.95 12.60 -6.27
C ASP A 279 8.44 12.57 -5.94
N GLY A 280 7.93 13.60 -5.27
CA GLY A 280 6.57 13.57 -4.70
C GLY A 280 6.49 12.86 -3.34
N SER A 281 5.36 12.96 -2.65
CA SER A 281 5.16 12.37 -1.31
C SER A 281 3.88 11.54 -1.17
N GLY A 282 3.01 11.53 -2.18
CA GLY A 282 1.73 10.84 -2.19
C GLY A 282 1.79 9.47 -2.88
N PRO A 283 0.69 8.69 -2.85
CA PRO A 283 -0.62 9.07 -2.31
C PRO A 283 -0.63 9.20 -0.79
N PHE A 284 0.20 8.41 -0.10
CA PHE A 284 0.30 8.44 1.35
C PHE A 284 1.71 8.74 1.83
N ARG A 285 1.82 9.37 2.99
CA ARG A 285 3.07 9.61 3.71
C ARG A 285 2.90 9.26 5.17
N VAL A 286 3.82 8.47 5.72
CA VAL A 286 3.88 8.28 7.17
C VAL A 286 4.57 9.50 7.79
N VAL A 287 3.93 10.11 8.78
CA VAL A 287 4.38 11.35 9.41
C VAL A 287 4.45 11.16 10.92
N PRO A 288 5.61 10.78 11.48
CA PRO A 288 5.82 10.83 12.91
C PRO A 288 6.11 12.27 13.39
N PRO A 289 5.53 12.69 14.52
CA PRO A 289 5.99 13.86 15.28
C PRO A 289 7.38 13.63 15.87
N GLN A 290 8.03 14.70 16.36
CA GLN A 290 9.25 14.58 17.14
C GLN A 290 8.96 13.88 18.47
N VAL A 291 9.75 12.86 18.81
CA VAL A 291 9.73 12.22 20.13
C VAL A 291 10.22 13.20 21.19
N THR A 292 11.30 13.93 20.87
CA THR A 292 11.83 15.00 21.72
C THR A 292 11.77 16.33 20.98
N PRO A 293 10.76 17.18 21.24
CA PRO A 293 10.62 18.45 20.55
C PRO A 293 11.89 19.32 20.66
N CYS A 294 12.38 19.77 19.51
CA CYS A 294 13.55 20.66 19.40
C CYS A 294 13.29 21.77 18.36
N PRO A 295 14.09 22.85 18.32
CA PRO A 295 13.97 23.85 17.26
C PRO A 295 14.50 23.34 15.91
N PRO A 296 14.21 24.05 14.80
CA PRO A 296 14.83 23.74 13.53
C PRO A 296 16.34 23.98 13.62
N ASP A 297 17.12 23.14 12.96
CA ASP A 297 18.58 23.17 12.96
C ASP A 297 19.15 23.31 11.56
N GLN A 298 20.32 23.94 11.49
CA GLN A 298 21.03 24.09 10.23
C GLN A 298 21.41 22.73 9.64
N SER A 299 21.45 22.63 8.31
CA SER A 299 21.82 21.39 7.62
C SER A 299 23.22 20.91 8.01
N SER A 300 23.40 19.61 8.24
CA SER A 300 24.72 18.98 8.44
C SER A 300 25.69 19.16 7.26
N LYS A 301 25.19 19.57 6.09
CA LYS A 301 26.00 19.86 4.89
C LYS A 301 26.40 21.32 4.78
N SER A 302 25.85 22.21 5.61
CA SER A 302 26.16 23.63 5.53
C SER A 302 27.56 23.92 6.05
N ASP A 303 28.31 24.73 5.31
CA ASP A 303 29.61 25.27 5.75
C ASP A 303 29.43 26.36 6.83
N VAL A 304 28.20 26.82 7.07
CA VAL A 304 27.86 27.89 8.02
C VAL A 304 27.14 27.28 9.23
N GLN A 305 27.86 27.13 10.35
CA GLN A 305 27.33 26.53 11.58
C GLN A 305 27.37 27.50 12.79
N ASP A 306 27.89 28.72 12.63
CA ASP A 306 27.90 29.73 13.71
C ASP A 306 26.59 30.54 13.67
N VAL A 307 25.47 29.87 14.00
CA VAL A 307 24.09 30.39 13.88
C VAL A 307 23.29 30.09 15.17
N VAL A 308 22.08 30.66 15.32
CA VAL A 308 21.25 30.47 16.53
C VAL A 308 20.93 29.00 16.83
N TRP A 309 20.72 28.18 15.80
CA TRP A 309 20.47 26.74 15.89
C TRP A 309 21.37 25.98 14.91
N PRO A 310 22.62 25.69 15.30
CA PRO A 310 23.52 24.90 14.46
C PRO A 310 23.01 23.46 14.33
N TYR A 311 23.53 22.72 13.34
CA TYR A 311 23.28 21.29 13.25
C TYR A 311 23.66 20.60 14.56
N ASP A 312 22.71 19.86 15.14
CA ASP A 312 22.95 19.03 16.31
C ASP A 312 22.56 17.58 15.97
N TYR A 313 23.54 16.68 16.03
CA TYR A 313 23.34 15.27 15.68
C TYR A 313 22.37 14.58 16.64
N ASP A 314 22.31 15.01 17.90
CA ASP A 314 21.49 14.38 18.94
C ASP A 314 20.05 14.95 18.97
N TRP A 315 19.72 15.90 18.09
CA TRP A 315 18.36 16.43 17.96
C TRP A 315 17.48 15.55 17.08
N ASP A 316 16.17 15.69 17.24
CA ASP A 316 15.18 14.82 16.65
C ASP A 316 14.87 15.22 15.19
N HIS A 317 15.32 14.41 14.22
CA HIS A 317 15.12 14.62 12.78
C HIS A 317 13.98 13.76 12.19
N ASN A 318 12.76 13.95 12.70
CA ASN A 318 11.56 13.19 12.33
C ASN A 318 11.24 13.13 10.82
N ALA A 319 11.67 14.10 10.02
CA ALA A 319 11.42 14.10 8.59
C ALA A 319 12.14 12.94 7.88
N GLY A 320 13.28 12.47 8.40
CA GLY A 320 14.01 11.32 7.85
C GLY A 320 13.27 10.00 8.03
N ALA A 321 12.51 9.87 9.12
CA ALA A 321 11.68 8.71 9.41
C ALA A 321 10.29 8.78 8.74
N SER A 322 9.98 9.88 8.03
CA SER A 322 8.71 10.03 7.31
C SER A 322 8.77 9.36 5.95
N SER A 323 8.27 8.12 5.85
CA SER A 323 8.21 7.40 4.57
C SER A 323 7.28 8.10 3.57
N ARG A 324 7.86 8.59 2.47
CA ARG A 324 7.16 9.25 1.35
C ARG A 324 6.57 8.22 0.41
N SER A 325 5.40 8.53 -0.17
CA SER A 325 4.73 7.68 -1.16
C SER A 325 4.56 6.25 -0.65
N ALA A 326 4.24 6.08 0.62
CA ALA A 326 4.08 4.77 1.25
C ALA A 326 2.96 3.99 0.57
N THR A 327 3.22 2.74 0.22
CA THR A 327 2.24 1.83 -0.39
C THR A 327 2.12 0.49 0.33
N ILE A 328 3.06 0.18 1.23
CA ILE A 328 3.13 -1.10 1.94
C ILE A 328 3.50 -0.85 3.40
N ILE A 329 2.74 -1.46 4.31
CA ILE A 329 3.03 -1.52 5.74
C ILE A 329 3.09 -2.98 6.15
N ARG A 330 4.27 -3.46 6.55
CA ARG A 330 4.41 -4.78 7.18
C ARG A 330 4.32 -4.64 8.69
N VAL A 331 3.43 -5.40 9.31
CA VAL A 331 3.30 -5.52 10.76
C VAL A 331 4.24 -6.62 11.25
N GLU A 332 5.17 -6.22 12.11
CA GLU A 332 6.33 -7.02 12.55
C GLU A 332 6.12 -7.58 13.96
N PRO A 333 6.75 -8.73 14.30
CA PRO A 333 7.39 -9.67 13.37
C PRO A 333 6.34 -10.49 12.63
N LEU A 334 6.68 -11.07 11.47
CA LEU A 334 5.83 -12.09 10.85
C LEU A 334 5.62 -13.27 11.83
N PRO A 335 4.39 -13.81 11.96
CA PRO A 335 4.13 -14.98 12.81
C PRO A 335 4.91 -16.23 12.37
N ASP A 336 5.13 -17.17 13.30
CA ASP A 336 5.81 -18.44 13.00
C ASP A 336 5.11 -19.21 11.86
N GLY A 337 5.87 -19.62 10.84
CA GLY A 337 5.35 -20.34 9.68
C GLY A 337 4.73 -19.45 8.60
N ILE A 338 4.76 -18.13 8.79
CA ILE A 338 4.30 -17.13 7.83
C ILE A 338 5.49 -16.49 7.10
N THR A 339 5.30 -16.21 5.81
CA THR A 339 6.27 -15.49 4.96
C THR A 339 5.67 -14.23 4.35
N ASP A 340 6.51 -13.37 3.76
CA ASP A 340 6.10 -12.18 3.02
C ASP A 340 5.16 -12.54 1.86
N ILE A 341 4.21 -11.64 1.59
CA ILE A 341 3.32 -11.70 0.43
C ILE A 341 4.05 -11.28 -0.85
N ASP A 342 3.44 -11.56 -1.99
CA ASP A 342 3.89 -10.98 -3.25
C ASP A 342 3.46 -9.50 -3.33
N ILE A 343 4.41 -8.60 -3.09
CA ILE A 343 4.19 -7.15 -3.06
C ILE A 343 4.50 -6.45 -4.38
N LEU A 344 4.81 -7.17 -5.47
CA LEU A 344 5.28 -6.54 -6.70
C LEU A 344 4.24 -5.60 -7.32
N GLU A 345 2.96 -5.98 -7.23
CA GLU A 345 1.81 -5.17 -7.64
C GLU A 345 1.50 -4.02 -6.66
N ALA A 346 1.99 -4.09 -5.43
CA ALA A 346 1.76 -3.09 -4.38
C ALA A 346 2.75 -1.91 -4.39
N GLY A 347 3.60 -1.79 -5.41
CA GLY A 347 4.50 -0.66 -5.59
C GLY A 347 3.89 0.52 -6.35
N TRP A 348 4.46 0.88 -7.50
CA TRP A 348 4.00 2.04 -8.30
C TRP A 348 2.54 1.98 -8.73
N ASN A 349 1.99 0.79 -8.97
CA ASN A 349 0.57 0.66 -9.30
C ASN A 349 -0.33 1.14 -8.15
N TYR A 350 0.08 0.93 -6.89
CA TYR A 350 -0.67 1.40 -5.73
C TYR A 350 -0.51 2.91 -5.50
N VAL A 351 0.63 3.48 -5.92
CA VAL A 351 0.77 4.95 -6.01
C VAL A 351 -0.28 5.54 -6.94
N ASP A 352 -0.38 5.00 -8.16
CA ASP A 352 -1.31 5.48 -9.19
C ASP A 352 -2.78 5.27 -8.79
N GLN A 353 -3.07 4.15 -8.11
CA GLN A 353 -4.42 3.78 -7.69
C GLN A 353 -4.84 4.41 -6.34
N GLY A 354 -3.93 5.06 -5.63
CA GLY A 354 -4.20 5.56 -4.28
C GLY A 354 -4.51 4.44 -3.29
N LYS A 355 -3.76 3.34 -3.32
CA LYS A 355 -3.95 2.18 -2.44
C LYS A 355 -2.76 2.00 -1.49
N ILE A 356 -3.01 1.36 -0.35
CA ILE A 356 -1.98 0.91 0.59
C ILE A 356 -2.33 -0.50 1.09
N ILE A 357 -1.34 -1.38 1.20
CA ILE A 357 -1.50 -2.72 1.75
C ILE A 357 -0.89 -2.79 3.15
N ILE A 358 -1.61 -3.45 4.06
CA ILE A 358 -1.17 -3.77 5.42
C ILE A 358 -1.14 -5.28 5.54
N TYR A 359 -0.02 -5.87 5.94
CA TYR A 359 0.12 -7.33 6.05
C TYR A 359 1.06 -7.74 7.19
N GLY A 360 1.06 -9.01 7.57
CA GLY A 360 2.01 -9.56 8.54
C GLY A 360 1.33 -10.08 9.80
N ALA A 361 1.71 -9.58 10.98
CA ALA A 361 1.07 -9.90 12.25
C ALA A 361 -0.31 -9.23 12.42
N ILE A 362 -1.22 -9.53 11.48
CA ILE A 362 -2.64 -9.20 11.54
C ILE A 362 -3.46 -10.48 11.62
N ASP A 363 -4.71 -10.38 12.06
CA ASP A 363 -5.63 -11.51 12.13
C ASP A 363 -6.01 -11.97 10.72
N GLY A 364 -5.47 -13.13 10.36
CA GLY A 364 -5.71 -13.80 9.08
C GLY A 364 -6.83 -14.82 9.12
N ALA A 365 -7.64 -14.87 10.18
CA ALA A 365 -8.78 -15.77 10.23
C ALA A 365 -9.80 -15.41 9.15
N ASP A 366 -10.22 -16.41 8.39
CA ASP A 366 -11.34 -16.37 7.45
C ASP A 366 -12.14 -17.65 7.72
N SER A 367 -13.03 -17.59 8.72
CA SER A 367 -13.66 -18.77 9.31
C SER A 367 -14.60 -19.49 8.35
N ASN A 368 -15.16 -18.78 7.37
CA ASN A 368 -16.05 -19.33 6.35
C ASN A 368 -15.34 -19.58 5.00
N GLY A 369 -14.10 -19.12 4.87
CA GLY A 369 -13.24 -19.31 3.72
C GLY A 369 -13.73 -18.54 2.48
N ASN A 370 -14.49 -17.44 2.64
CA ASN A 370 -15.08 -16.70 1.53
C ASN A 370 -14.08 -15.71 0.88
N GLY A 371 -12.91 -15.50 1.49
CA GLY A 371 -11.87 -14.57 1.05
C GLY A 371 -11.84 -13.24 1.79
N ILE A 372 -12.78 -13.00 2.71
CA ILE A 372 -12.81 -11.83 3.58
C ILE A 372 -12.36 -12.25 4.98
N LEU A 373 -11.52 -11.43 5.61
CA LEU A 373 -11.03 -11.71 6.96
C LEU A 373 -12.15 -11.50 7.99
N ASP A 374 -12.16 -12.31 9.04
CA ASP A 374 -13.09 -12.20 10.17
C ASP A 374 -12.95 -10.83 10.87
N SER A 375 -11.78 -10.19 10.78
CA SER A 375 -11.55 -8.81 11.24
C SER A 375 -12.34 -7.76 10.45
N GLU A 376 -12.74 -8.05 9.22
CA GLU A 376 -13.55 -7.17 8.36
C GLU A 376 -15.04 -7.46 8.42
N GLU A 377 -15.45 -8.73 8.54
CA GLU A 377 -16.86 -9.13 8.49
C GLU A 377 -17.44 -9.70 9.80
N GLY A 378 -16.60 -9.84 10.82
CA GLY A 378 -16.91 -10.50 12.08
C GLY A 378 -16.93 -12.04 11.96
N ASP A 379 -17.10 -12.72 13.09
CA ASP A 379 -17.17 -14.19 13.15
C ASP A 379 -18.45 -14.76 12.48
N SER A 380 -18.50 -14.78 11.15
CA SER A 380 -19.56 -15.43 10.36
C SER A 380 -19.08 -16.78 9.86
N ALA A 381 -19.72 -17.87 10.30
CA ALA A 381 -19.40 -19.23 9.85
C ALA A 381 -20.22 -19.69 8.63
N ASP A 382 -21.00 -18.80 8.00
CA ASP A 382 -21.83 -19.16 6.84
C ASP A 382 -21.06 -18.95 5.53
N PRO A 383 -20.58 -20.01 4.86
CA PRO A 383 -19.83 -19.89 3.61
C PRO A 383 -20.68 -19.37 2.44
N LYS A 384 -21.99 -19.18 2.62
CA LYS A 384 -22.88 -18.59 1.60
C LYS A 384 -22.96 -17.08 1.67
N LYS A 385 -22.39 -16.47 2.70
CA LYS A 385 -22.50 -15.05 2.97
C LYS A 385 -21.12 -14.42 3.09
N ALA A 386 -20.96 -13.24 2.51
CA ALA A 386 -19.78 -12.40 2.68
C ALA A 386 -20.21 -10.96 2.95
N GLN A 387 -19.59 -10.30 3.93
CA GLN A 387 -19.71 -8.86 4.14
C GLN A 387 -18.36 -8.21 3.88
N PHE A 388 -18.31 -7.18 3.03
CA PHE A 388 -17.02 -6.62 2.62
C PHE A 388 -17.16 -5.14 2.30
N ARG A 389 -16.06 -4.39 2.47
CA ARG A 389 -16.03 -2.96 2.18
C ARG A 389 -15.84 -2.73 0.68
N PRO A 390 -16.70 -1.91 0.03
CA PRO A 390 -16.41 -1.46 -1.31
C PRO A 390 -15.14 -0.58 -1.31
N MET A 391 -14.43 -0.51 -2.44
CA MET A 391 -13.23 0.35 -2.56
C MET A 391 -13.51 1.86 -2.48
N THR A 392 -14.76 2.25 -2.24
CA THR A 392 -15.26 3.63 -2.31
C THR A 392 -15.81 4.12 -0.96
N GLY A 393 -15.71 3.31 0.10
CA GLY A 393 -16.18 3.69 1.44
C GLY A 393 -16.03 2.56 2.48
N LEU A 394 -16.42 2.85 3.71
CA LEU A 394 -16.26 1.91 4.85
C LEU A 394 -17.49 1.07 5.16
N ASP A 395 -18.67 1.45 4.64
CA ASP A 395 -19.89 0.71 4.93
C ASP A 395 -19.93 -0.60 4.14
N ASN A 396 -20.04 -1.71 4.86
CA ASN A 396 -20.01 -3.04 4.26
C ASN A 396 -21.22 -3.25 3.32
N MET A 397 -20.93 -3.84 2.17
CA MET A 397 -21.91 -4.55 1.36
C MET A 397 -22.07 -5.98 1.87
N THR A 398 -23.15 -6.66 1.49
CA THR A 398 -23.34 -8.09 1.75
C THR A 398 -23.69 -8.82 0.46
N ALA A 399 -23.02 -9.94 0.19
CA ALA A 399 -23.39 -10.90 -0.84
C ALA A 399 -23.87 -12.20 -0.19
N GLU A 400 -24.97 -12.77 -0.69
CA GLU A 400 -25.52 -14.04 -0.23
C GLU A 400 -25.98 -14.91 -1.41
N VAL A 401 -25.66 -16.19 -1.39
CA VAL A 401 -26.08 -17.17 -2.41
C VAL A 401 -26.99 -18.25 -1.84
N ASP A 402 -28.00 -18.67 -2.61
CA ASP A 402 -28.93 -19.73 -2.18
C ASP A 402 -28.34 -21.15 -2.30
N ALA A 403 -27.39 -21.34 -3.22
CA ALA A 403 -26.68 -22.59 -3.48
C ALA A 403 -25.17 -22.36 -3.67
N GLY A 404 -24.38 -23.42 -3.40
CA GLY A 404 -22.92 -23.32 -3.39
C GLY A 404 -22.37 -22.62 -2.15
N GLU A 405 -21.12 -22.15 -2.27
CA GLU A 405 -20.35 -21.42 -1.26
C GLU A 405 -19.60 -20.28 -1.94
N LEU A 406 -19.58 -19.09 -1.33
CA LEU A 406 -18.76 -17.97 -1.76
C LEU A 406 -17.29 -18.25 -1.47
N LYS A 407 -16.44 -17.88 -2.44
CA LYS A 407 -14.97 -17.91 -2.37
C LYS A 407 -14.39 -16.69 -3.07
N LYS A 408 -13.18 -16.29 -2.69
CA LYS A 408 -12.40 -15.20 -3.32
C LYS A 408 -13.21 -13.92 -3.54
N VAL A 409 -13.98 -13.52 -2.53
CA VAL A 409 -14.67 -12.24 -2.54
C VAL A 409 -13.64 -11.12 -2.44
N GLU A 410 -13.74 -10.12 -3.31
CA GLU A 410 -12.79 -9.01 -3.42
C GLU A 410 -13.50 -7.76 -3.93
N ALA A 411 -13.20 -6.60 -3.36
CA ALA A 411 -13.66 -5.31 -3.85
C ALA A 411 -12.62 -4.67 -4.78
N LEU A 412 -13.08 -4.05 -5.86
CA LEU A 412 -12.22 -3.47 -6.90
C LEU A 412 -12.74 -2.08 -7.31
N TYR A 413 -11.84 -1.23 -7.81
CA TYR A 413 -12.28 -0.07 -8.58
C TYR A 413 -12.83 -0.51 -9.93
N CYS A 414 -13.81 0.21 -10.47
CA CYS A 414 -14.41 -0.16 -11.77
C CYS A 414 -13.43 -0.03 -12.95
N ASP A 415 -12.33 0.70 -12.79
CA ASP A 415 -11.25 0.86 -13.76
C ASP A 415 -9.99 0.05 -13.40
N ASP A 416 -10.10 -0.90 -12.46
CA ASP A 416 -9.03 -1.82 -12.13
C ASP A 416 -8.50 -2.52 -13.40
N PRO A 417 -7.17 -2.59 -13.61
CA PRO A 417 -6.58 -3.17 -14.83
C PRO A 417 -6.95 -4.63 -15.08
N SER A 418 -7.33 -5.37 -14.04
CA SER A 418 -7.78 -6.76 -14.16
C SER A 418 -9.18 -6.88 -14.81
N LEU A 419 -9.95 -5.78 -14.85
CA LEU A 419 -11.31 -5.75 -15.36
C LEU A 419 -11.35 -5.27 -16.83
N SER A 420 -12.12 -5.98 -17.66
CA SER A 420 -12.39 -5.52 -19.02
C SER A 420 -13.11 -4.17 -18.99
N GLN A 421 -12.54 -3.17 -19.68
CA GLN A 421 -13.18 -1.86 -19.84
C GLN A 421 -14.08 -1.79 -21.09
N THR A 422 -14.22 -2.90 -21.82
CA THR A 422 -15.02 -2.97 -23.04
C THR A 422 -16.50 -2.80 -22.72
N ASN A 423 -17.18 -1.91 -23.46
CA ASN A 423 -18.60 -1.60 -23.29
C ASN A 423 -19.00 -1.03 -21.91
N LYS A 424 -18.05 -0.60 -21.08
CA LYS A 424 -18.34 0.08 -19.81
C LYS A 424 -19.23 1.32 -20.03
N PRO A 425 -20.43 1.38 -19.43
CA PRO A 425 -21.34 2.51 -19.65
C PRO A 425 -20.79 3.85 -19.13
N ALA A 426 -20.42 4.76 -20.03
CA ALA A 426 -19.90 6.07 -19.63
C ALA A 426 -20.94 7.02 -18.97
N SER A 427 -22.24 6.72 -19.09
CA SER A 427 -23.33 7.56 -18.57
C SER A 427 -23.88 7.10 -17.21
N MET A 428 -23.23 6.12 -16.57
CA MET A 428 -23.61 5.60 -15.25
C MET A 428 -22.58 6.01 -14.21
N SER A 429 -23.03 6.07 -12.96
CA SER A 429 -22.18 6.12 -11.76
C SER A 429 -22.05 4.73 -11.14
N TYR A 430 -20.92 4.50 -10.47
CA TYR A 430 -20.57 3.22 -9.84
C TYR A 430 -20.26 3.46 -8.36
N PRO A 431 -21.30 3.71 -7.53
CA PRO A 431 -21.13 4.24 -6.18
C PRO A 431 -20.37 3.31 -5.23
N TYR A 432 -20.32 2.02 -5.53
CA TYR A 432 -19.67 1.00 -4.71
C TYR A 432 -18.47 0.33 -5.39
N GLY A 433 -18.03 0.86 -6.54
CA GLY A 433 -17.03 0.20 -7.37
C GLY A 433 -17.51 -1.12 -7.97
N ALA A 434 -16.56 -1.98 -8.27
CA ALA A 434 -16.78 -3.36 -8.72
C ALA A 434 -16.47 -4.33 -7.58
N PHE A 435 -16.94 -5.56 -7.71
CA PHE A 435 -16.52 -6.65 -6.83
C PHE A 435 -16.33 -7.91 -7.65
N LYS A 436 -15.55 -8.84 -7.12
CA LYS A 436 -15.34 -10.17 -7.66
C LYS A 436 -15.76 -11.18 -6.60
N LEU A 437 -16.43 -12.25 -7.00
CA LEU A 437 -16.73 -13.41 -6.16
C LEU A 437 -16.69 -14.67 -7.01
N GLU A 438 -16.45 -15.83 -6.38
CA GLU A 438 -16.62 -17.15 -6.97
C GLU A 438 -17.68 -17.92 -6.19
N VAL A 439 -18.57 -18.66 -6.87
CA VAL A 439 -19.52 -19.58 -6.22
C VAL A 439 -19.09 -21.01 -6.49
N HIS A 440 -18.60 -21.72 -5.47
CA HIS A 440 -18.09 -23.07 -5.56
C HIS A 440 -19.12 -24.11 -5.09
N GLY A 441 -18.84 -25.39 -5.34
CA GLY A 441 -19.63 -26.50 -4.83
C GLY A 441 -20.92 -26.76 -5.62
N LEU A 442 -21.00 -26.25 -6.84
CA LEU A 442 -22.12 -26.49 -7.76
C LEU A 442 -21.93 -27.81 -8.52
N ASN A 443 -23.01 -28.31 -9.12
CA ASN A 443 -23.00 -29.57 -9.84
C ASN A 443 -22.35 -29.44 -11.23
N ALA A 444 -21.05 -29.69 -11.29
CA ALA A 444 -20.26 -29.75 -12.53
C ALA A 444 -20.73 -30.80 -13.56
N ALA A 445 -21.63 -31.72 -13.18
CA ALA A 445 -22.20 -32.71 -14.09
C ALA A 445 -23.56 -32.29 -14.68
N SER A 446 -24.06 -31.09 -14.33
CA SER A 446 -25.25 -30.53 -14.97
C SER A 446 -24.99 -30.33 -16.46
N ALA A 447 -25.94 -30.73 -17.32
CA ALA A 447 -25.80 -30.53 -18.76
C ALA A 447 -25.94 -29.05 -19.16
N ASP A 448 -26.64 -28.29 -18.33
CA ASP A 448 -26.95 -26.88 -18.55
C ASP A 448 -26.29 -25.97 -17.49
N GLY A 449 -25.49 -26.51 -16.56
CA GLY A 449 -25.01 -25.78 -15.38
C GLY A 449 -26.05 -25.68 -14.26
N ASP A 450 -25.60 -25.36 -13.05
CA ASP A 450 -26.50 -25.02 -11.94
C ASP A 450 -26.84 -23.52 -11.97
N ILE A 451 -28.04 -23.18 -11.48
CA ILE A 451 -28.53 -21.81 -11.37
C ILE A 451 -28.46 -21.39 -9.90
N VAL A 452 -27.91 -20.21 -9.65
CA VAL A 452 -27.73 -19.62 -8.31
C VAL A 452 -28.42 -18.27 -8.25
N THR A 453 -29.11 -18.02 -7.16
CA THR A 453 -29.65 -16.71 -6.81
C THR A 453 -28.61 -15.95 -6.00
N LEU A 454 -28.12 -14.82 -6.50
CA LEU A 454 -27.25 -13.90 -5.78
C LEU A 454 -28.11 -12.74 -5.23
N THR A 455 -28.11 -12.59 -3.91
CA THR A 455 -28.71 -11.45 -3.21
C THR A 455 -27.61 -10.51 -2.76
N LEU A 456 -27.71 -9.24 -3.15
CA LEU A 456 -26.76 -8.20 -2.75
C LEU A 456 -27.49 -7.15 -1.91
N THR A 457 -26.94 -6.81 -0.75
CA THR A 457 -27.43 -5.73 0.11
C THR A 457 -26.38 -4.62 0.17
N PHE A 458 -26.79 -3.39 -0.07
CA PHE A 458 -25.94 -2.21 -0.12
C PHE A 458 -26.12 -1.31 1.10
N PRO A 459 -25.16 -0.42 1.40
CA PRO A 459 -25.30 0.60 2.45
C PRO A 459 -26.51 1.53 2.26
N ASP A 460 -26.77 1.95 1.03
CA ASP A 460 -27.91 2.81 0.66
C ASP A 460 -28.91 2.13 -0.27
N ALA A 461 -30.15 2.59 -0.22
CA ALA A 461 -31.23 2.20 -1.12
C ALA A 461 -30.84 2.29 -2.61
N VAL A 462 -31.06 1.22 -3.35
CA VAL A 462 -30.76 1.10 -4.77
C VAL A 462 -31.87 1.74 -5.60
N PRO A 463 -31.58 2.69 -6.49
CA PRO A 463 -32.60 3.25 -7.36
C PRO A 463 -33.26 2.19 -8.25
N THR A 464 -34.59 2.25 -8.41
CA THR A 464 -35.35 1.31 -9.27
C THR A 464 -35.00 1.38 -10.76
N ASN A 465 -34.19 2.36 -11.16
CA ASN A 465 -33.68 2.52 -12.53
C ASN A 465 -32.17 2.23 -12.63
N ALA A 466 -31.57 1.68 -11.57
CA ALA A 466 -30.22 1.12 -11.59
C ALA A 466 -30.15 -0.07 -12.55
N LYS A 467 -28.93 -0.55 -12.77
CA LYS A 467 -28.64 -1.76 -13.54
C LYS A 467 -27.53 -2.53 -12.86
N PHE A 468 -27.60 -3.84 -12.93
CA PHE A 468 -26.49 -4.71 -12.60
C PHE A 468 -25.73 -5.09 -13.88
N TYR A 469 -24.41 -5.01 -13.83
CA TYR A 469 -23.53 -5.40 -14.91
C TYR A 469 -22.60 -6.52 -14.47
N LYS A 470 -22.56 -7.58 -15.26
CA LYS A 470 -21.50 -8.58 -15.23
C LYS A 470 -20.33 -8.10 -16.08
N ILE A 471 -19.10 -8.29 -15.61
CA ILE A 471 -17.90 -8.05 -16.42
C ILE A 471 -17.33 -9.41 -16.84
N VAL A 472 -17.52 -9.74 -18.11
CA VAL A 472 -16.99 -10.97 -18.73
C VAL A 472 -15.87 -10.63 -19.72
N ALA A 473 -15.23 -11.65 -20.30
CA ALA A 473 -14.17 -11.45 -21.30
C ALA A 473 -14.64 -10.57 -22.49
N GLY A 474 -15.93 -10.65 -22.85
CA GLY A 474 -16.57 -9.82 -23.89
C GLY A 474 -16.86 -8.37 -23.50
N GLY A 475 -16.63 -7.98 -22.24
CA GLY A 475 -16.94 -6.66 -21.69
C GLY A 475 -18.13 -6.67 -20.73
N TRP A 476 -18.71 -5.49 -20.53
CA TRP A 476 -19.79 -5.27 -19.58
C TRP A 476 -21.14 -5.70 -20.16
N VAL A 477 -21.80 -6.67 -19.53
CA VAL A 477 -23.10 -7.23 -19.92
C VAL A 477 -24.13 -6.88 -18.86
N SER A 478 -25.23 -6.24 -19.27
CA SER A 478 -26.31 -5.87 -18.33
C SER A 478 -27.15 -7.11 -18.02
N LEU A 479 -27.30 -7.43 -16.75
CA LEU A 479 -28.21 -8.48 -16.29
C LEU A 479 -29.54 -7.87 -15.85
N PRO A 480 -30.67 -8.56 -16.06
CA PRO A 480 -31.93 -8.16 -15.47
C PRO A 480 -31.91 -8.38 -13.95
N PHE A 481 -32.58 -7.50 -13.21
CA PHE A 481 -32.91 -7.77 -11.81
C PHE A 481 -34.07 -8.76 -11.73
N ASP A 482 -33.95 -9.72 -10.82
CA ASP A 482 -35.08 -10.50 -10.35
C ASP A 482 -35.88 -9.69 -9.31
N ASP A 483 -35.19 -8.86 -8.52
CA ASP A 483 -35.79 -7.88 -7.61
C ASP A 483 -34.95 -6.59 -7.49
N ASN A 484 -35.64 -5.45 -7.45
CA ASN A 484 -35.15 -4.10 -7.17
C ASN A 484 -36.38 -3.19 -7.03
N ASP A 485 -36.90 -3.07 -5.81
CA ASP A 485 -38.11 -2.31 -5.52
C ASP A 485 -37.83 -0.91 -4.95
N GLY A 486 -36.55 -0.53 -4.88
CA GLY A 486 -36.08 0.75 -4.37
C GLY A 486 -35.53 0.68 -2.94
N ASP A 487 -35.41 -0.51 -2.36
CA ASP A 487 -34.72 -0.77 -1.10
C ASP A 487 -33.21 -1.02 -1.28
N GLU A 488 -32.53 -1.37 -0.20
CA GLU A 488 -31.09 -1.63 -0.17
C GLU A 488 -30.69 -2.96 -0.86
N THR A 489 -31.65 -3.77 -1.30
CA THR A 489 -31.42 -5.14 -1.76
C THR A 489 -31.72 -5.29 -3.24
N ILE A 490 -30.88 -6.04 -3.93
CA ILE A 490 -31.16 -6.54 -5.28
C ILE A 490 -31.02 -8.05 -5.31
N VAL A 491 -31.72 -8.67 -6.25
CA VAL A 491 -31.57 -10.09 -6.56
C VAL A 491 -31.26 -10.25 -8.03
N VAL A 492 -30.26 -11.07 -8.33
CA VAL A 492 -29.88 -11.45 -9.70
C VAL A 492 -29.63 -12.96 -9.77
N THR A 493 -29.88 -13.53 -10.96
CA THR A 493 -29.66 -14.94 -11.23
C THR A 493 -28.36 -15.14 -11.99
N LEU A 494 -27.54 -16.10 -11.55
CA LEU A 494 -26.31 -16.54 -12.19
C LEU A 494 -26.41 -18.01 -12.61
N GLN A 495 -25.66 -18.42 -13.63
CA GLN A 495 -25.65 -19.80 -14.13
C GLN A 495 -24.23 -20.27 -14.49
N ASP A 496 -23.82 -21.41 -13.92
CA ASP A 496 -22.53 -22.06 -14.22
C ASP A 496 -22.44 -22.41 -15.71
N GLY A 497 -21.39 -21.93 -16.38
CA GLY A 497 -21.16 -22.11 -17.81
C GLY A 497 -21.95 -21.22 -18.77
N ASP A 498 -22.77 -20.29 -18.28
CA ASP A 498 -23.43 -19.29 -19.15
C ASP A 498 -22.49 -18.10 -19.40
N PRO A 499 -22.09 -17.80 -20.66
CA PRO A 499 -21.10 -16.77 -20.96
C PRO A 499 -21.48 -15.33 -20.55
N ASP A 500 -22.75 -15.07 -20.24
CA ASP A 500 -23.24 -13.76 -19.80
C ASP A 500 -23.31 -13.64 -18.26
N THR A 501 -23.36 -14.76 -17.53
CA THR A 501 -23.51 -14.78 -16.07
C THR A 501 -22.39 -15.52 -15.33
N ASP A 502 -21.47 -16.15 -16.06
CA ASP A 502 -20.28 -16.81 -15.57
C ASP A 502 -19.08 -16.43 -16.45
N ALA A 503 -18.08 -15.78 -15.84
CA ALA A 503 -17.04 -15.07 -16.57
C ALA A 503 -16.09 -16.01 -17.34
N ASP A 504 -15.96 -17.28 -16.93
CA ASP A 504 -15.17 -18.27 -17.65
C ASP A 504 -15.99 -19.08 -18.68
N GLY A 505 -17.33 -18.97 -18.63
CA GLY A 505 -18.28 -19.62 -19.54
C GLY A 505 -18.17 -21.14 -19.58
N THR A 506 -17.65 -21.77 -18.53
CA THR A 506 -17.36 -23.20 -18.48
C THR A 506 -18.14 -23.88 -17.37
N ILE A 507 -19.01 -24.83 -17.73
CA ILE A 507 -19.69 -25.68 -16.73
C ILE A 507 -18.64 -26.52 -15.99
N ASN A 508 -18.26 -26.08 -14.79
CA ASN A 508 -17.21 -26.71 -14.01
C ASN A 508 -17.55 -26.81 -12.50
N GLY A 509 -18.76 -26.39 -12.11
CA GLY A 509 -19.20 -26.33 -10.73
C GLY A 509 -18.75 -25.07 -9.98
N VAL A 510 -18.25 -24.07 -10.72
CA VAL A 510 -17.78 -22.77 -10.20
C VAL A 510 -18.31 -21.65 -11.10
N ILE A 511 -19.03 -20.70 -10.51
CA ILE A 511 -19.35 -19.43 -11.20
C ILE A 511 -18.29 -18.41 -10.85
N VAL A 512 -17.66 -17.78 -11.86
CA VAL A 512 -16.72 -16.67 -11.66
C VAL A 512 -17.44 -15.34 -11.92
N ASP A 513 -17.44 -14.43 -10.93
CA ASP A 513 -18.30 -13.24 -10.97
C ASP A 513 -17.64 -11.92 -10.57
N PRO A 514 -17.06 -11.19 -11.53
CA PRO A 514 -16.91 -9.76 -11.41
C PRO A 514 -18.24 -9.05 -11.75
N GLY A 515 -18.83 -8.37 -10.77
CA GLY A 515 -20.12 -7.70 -10.84
C GLY A 515 -20.05 -6.22 -10.44
N VAL A 516 -21.01 -5.43 -10.93
CA VAL A 516 -21.09 -3.99 -10.67
C VAL A 516 -22.54 -3.51 -10.59
N LEU A 517 -22.87 -2.77 -9.52
CA LEU A 517 -24.08 -1.94 -9.49
C LEU A 517 -23.81 -0.60 -10.18
N ALA A 518 -24.61 -0.29 -11.20
CA ALA A 518 -24.56 0.96 -11.93
C ALA A 518 -25.84 1.76 -11.70
N THR A 519 -25.71 2.99 -11.21
CA THR A 519 -26.83 3.91 -11.03
C THR A 519 -26.80 4.97 -12.13
N PRO A 520 -27.95 5.50 -12.59
CA PRO A 520 -27.94 6.61 -13.54
C PRO A 520 -27.20 7.80 -12.95
N ALA A 521 -26.21 8.31 -13.68
CA ALA A 521 -25.51 9.52 -13.26
C ALA A 521 -26.55 10.63 -13.05
N ALA A 522 -26.50 11.31 -11.91
CA ALA A 522 -27.41 12.41 -11.62
C ALA A 522 -27.37 13.37 -12.82
N SER A 523 -28.51 13.57 -13.49
CA SER A 523 -28.60 14.58 -14.54
C SER A 523 -28.11 15.89 -13.93
N SER A 524 -27.13 16.54 -14.53
CA SER A 524 -26.74 17.89 -14.19
C SER A 524 -27.95 18.79 -14.40
N GLY A 525 -28.80 18.85 -13.37
CA GLY A 525 -29.92 19.74 -13.30
C GLY A 525 -29.32 21.12 -13.41
N SER A 526 -29.58 21.76 -14.54
CA SER A 526 -29.44 23.20 -14.73
C SER A 526 -30.08 23.89 -13.52
N ARG A 527 -29.28 24.15 -12.48
CA ARG A 527 -29.57 25.19 -11.51
C ARG A 527 -29.46 26.47 -12.32
N SER A 528 -30.62 27.05 -12.64
CA SER A 528 -30.66 28.38 -13.20
C SER A 528 -29.88 29.31 -12.26
N SER A 529 -28.85 29.91 -12.83
CA SER A 529 -28.05 31.02 -12.32
C SER A 529 -28.77 31.92 -11.30
N SER A 530 -28.19 32.03 -10.12
CA SER A 530 -27.98 33.33 -9.47
C SER A 530 -26.63 33.29 -8.77
N ASP A 531 -25.66 33.94 -9.41
CA ASP A 531 -24.36 34.46 -8.97
C ASP A 531 -23.99 34.30 -7.48
N ASP A 532 -22.88 33.61 -7.19
CA ASP A 532 -21.57 34.22 -6.83
C ASP A 532 -20.61 33.19 -6.20
N GLY A 533 -19.41 33.00 -6.80
CA GLY A 533 -18.17 32.63 -6.06
C GLY A 533 -17.58 31.21 -6.18
N ASP A 534 -16.92 30.94 -7.33
CA ASP A 534 -15.73 30.07 -7.61
C ASP A 534 -14.94 29.51 -6.39
N SER A 535 -14.57 28.22 -6.27
CA SER A 535 -13.60 27.44 -7.08
C SER A 535 -13.85 25.91 -6.98
N SER A 536 -14.31 25.19 -8.00
CA SER A 536 -13.61 24.63 -9.18
C SER A 536 -12.67 23.44 -8.92
N SER A 537 -13.27 22.27 -8.69
CA SER A 537 -12.76 20.93 -9.02
C SER A 537 -12.59 20.76 -10.54
N CYS A 538 -11.43 20.31 -11.03
CA CYS A 538 -11.25 19.97 -12.44
C CYS A 538 -10.39 18.71 -12.63
N PHE A 539 -11.08 17.65 -13.05
CA PHE A 539 -10.61 16.41 -13.64
C PHE A 539 -9.50 16.62 -14.69
N ILE A 540 -8.41 15.86 -14.58
CA ILE A 540 -7.34 15.79 -15.57
C ILE A 540 -7.70 14.76 -16.64
N LYS A 541 -7.81 15.23 -17.89
CA LYS A 541 -7.67 14.40 -19.10
C LYS A 541 -6.75 15.10 -20.10
N ALA A 542 -5.72 14.35 -20.51
CA ALA A 542 -4.89 14.46 -21.71
C ALA A 542 -3.77 15.53 -21.76
N LEU A 543 -2.53 15.06 -22.00
CA LEU A 543 -1.99 15.03 -23.37
C LEU A 543 -0.70 14.17 -23.48
N LEU A 544 -0.82 13.09 -24.25
CA LEU A 544 0.27 12.50 -25.04
C LEU A 544 0.51 13.42 -26.25
N GLN A 545 1.71 14.03 -26.32
CA GLN A 545 2.44 14.32 -27.55
C GLN A 545 3.94 14.27 -27.26
#